data_AF-A0A2T6EAP0-F1
#
_entry.id   AF-A0A2T6EAP0-F1
#
_cell.length_a   1.000
_cell.length_b   1.000
_cell.length_c   1.000
_cell.angle_alpha   90.00
_cell.angle_beta   90.00
_cell.angle_gamma   90.00
#
_symmetry.space_group_name_H-M   'P 1'
#
loop_
_entity.id
_entity.type
_entity.pdbx_description
1 polymer ?
#
loop_
_entity_poly.entity_id
_entity_poly.type
_entity_poly.pdbx_seq_one_letter_code
_entity_poly.pdbx_strand_id
1 'polypeptide(L)'
;MTPKTLFAVLLLSLSSLTFAGPLQDIFPRVCEPGVYDQPDGDFALYVFCDDAAGTNVAAFVKDYGRYVRPPYREAERFWQDASWGTDVLGFFWVPNRNELLIKTSPIYGTGTLYLLELESQTSKALYESSDEFCVTNINVGVNAVDSFEVSDCSEAGETLVIQ
;
A
#
# COMPACT_ATOMS: atom_id res chain seq x y z
N MET A 1 17.39 -56.27 25.17
CA MET A 1 17.34 -54.86 25.57
C MET A 1 17.65 -54.00 24.36
N THR A 2 16.63 -53.42 23.73
CA THR A 2 16.78 -52.40 22.68
C THR A 2 15.56 -51.49 22.76
N PRO A 3 15.70 -50.21 23.16
CA PRO A 3 14.58 -49.28 23.07
C PRO A 3 14.50 -48.77 21.63
N LYS A 4 13.35 -48.97 20.99
CA LYS A 4 12.98 -48.32 19.73
C LYS A 4 12.60 -46.87 20.05
N THR A 5 13.50 -45.95 19.76
CA THR A 5 13.22 -44.50 19.84
C THR A 5 12.32 -44.12 18.67
N LEU A 6 11.04 -43.87 18.96
CA LEU A 6 10.10 -43.33 17.98
C LEU A 6 10.37 -41.82 17.85
N PHE A 7 10.99 -41.39 16.75
CA PHE A 7 11.13 -39.98 16.42
C PHE A 7 9.82 -39.50 15.77
N ALA A 8 8.99 -38.80 16.54
CA ALA A 8 7.82 -38.12 15.98
C ALA A 8 8.28 -36.81 15.34
N VAL A 9 8.36 -36.79 14.01
CA VAL A 9 8.61 -35.57 13.24
C VAL A 9 7.29 -34.78 13.17
N LEU A 10 7.19 -33.72 13.97
CA LEU A 10 6.07 -32.79 13.97
C LEU A 10 6.24 -31.83 12.77
N LEU A 11 5.61 -32.15 11.64
CA LEU A 11 5.50 -31.26 10.48
C LEU A 11 4.53 -30.12 10.82
N LEU A 12 5.05 -29.02 11.36
CA LEU A 12 4.33 -27.75 11.43
C LEU A 12 4.20 -27.21 10.00
N SER A 13 3.02 -27.35 9.40
CA SER A 13 2.70 -26.66 8.16
C SER A 13 2.67 -25.16 8.44
N LEU A 14 3.67 -24.42 7.95
CA LEU A 14 3.60 -22.96 7.90
C LEU A 14 2.52 -22.58 6.89
N SER A 15 1.31 -22.36 7.37
CA SER A 15 0.30 -21.65 6.60
C SER A 15 0.81 -20.23 6.38
N SER A 16 1.08 -19.85 5.13
CA SER A 16 1.38 -18.46 4.80
C SER A 16 0.22 -17.60 5.28
N LEU A 17 0.50 -16.67 6.19
CA LEU A 17 -0.48 -15.68 6.60
C LEU A 17 -0.65 -14.72 5.43
N THR A 18 -1.75 -14.85 4.71
CA THR A 18 -2.19 -13.85 3.73
C THR A 18 -3.12 -12.90 4.44
N PHE A 19 -2.81 -11.60 4.39
CA PHE A 19 -3.73 -10.57 4.84
C PHE A 19 -4.42 -9.97 3.62
N ALA A 20 -5.75 -9.85 3.72
CA ALA A 20 -6.57 -9.12 2.79
C ALA A 20 -7.28 -8.00 3.53
N GLY A 21 -7.30 -6.82 2.95
CA GLY A 21 -8.10 -5.70 3.44
C GLY A 21 -8.51 -4.78 2.29
N PRO A 22 -9.57 -3.98 2.48
CA PRO A 22 -10.05 -3.09 1.46
C PRO A 22 -9.08 -1.92 1.26
N LEU A 23 -8.93 -1.49 0.02
CA LEU A 23 -8.31 -0.21 -0.30
C LEU A 23 -9.16 0.91 0.32
N GLN A 24 -8.54 1.78 1.11
CA GLN A 24 -9.17 2.98 1.65
C GLN A 24 -9.49 3.92 0.49
N ASP A 25 -10.78 4.17 0.28
CA ASP A 25 -11.26 5.10 -0.75
C ASP A 25 -11.03 6.55 -0.28
N ILE A 26 -10.33 7.33 -1.10
CA ILE A 26 -10.16 8.77 -0.93
C ILE A 26 -10.47 9.53 -2.23
N PHE A 27 -11.31 8.93 -3.09
CA PHE A 27 -11.79 9.55 -4.32
C PHE A 27 -12.40 10.94 -4.03
N PRO A 28 -12.22 11.95 -4.91
CA PRO A 28 -12.64 13.33 -4.64
C PRO A 28 -14.07 13.52 -4.11
N ARG A 29 -15.02 12.66 -4.50
CA ARG A 29 -16.42 12.71 -4.02
C ARG A 29 -16.62 12.31 -2.55
N VAL A 30 -15.72 11.50 -2.00
CA VAL A 30 -15.78 10.97 -0.63
C VAL A 30 -14.53 11.32 0.18
N CYS A 31 -13.68 12.20 -0.37
CA CYS A 31 -12.40 12.56 0.21
C CYS A 31 -12.57 13.34 1.52
N GLU A 32 -11.94 12.84 2.58
CA GLU A 32 -11.80 13.56 3.85
C GLU A 32 -10.33 14.00 4.01
N PRO A 33 -10.03 15.32 4.05
CA PRO A 33 -8.66 15.79 4.15
C PRO A 33 -8.13 15.57 5.57
N GLY A 34 -6.85 15.27 5.70
CA GLY A 34 -6.22 15.11 7.01
C GLY A 34 -5.14 14.04 7.05
N VAL A 35 -4.86 13.58 8.26
CA VAL A 35 -3.81 12.60 8.54
C VAL A 35 -4.43 11.22 8.72
N TYR A 36 -3.93 10.27 7.94
CA TYR A 36 -4.25 8.86 8.02
C TYR A 36 -3.03 8.13 8.57
N ASP A 37 -3.12 7.69 9.81
CA ASP A 37 -2.02 7.01 10.49
C ASP A 37 -1.83 5.60 9.95
N GLN A 38 -0.57 5.17 9.85
CA GLN A 38 -0.26 3.75 9.72
C GLN A 38 -0.68 3.05 11.02
N PRO A 39 -1.53 1.98 10.98
CA PRO A 39 -2.12 1.41 12.19
C PRO A 39 -1.14 0.99 13.30
N ASP A 40 0.03 0.47 12.92
CA ASP A 40 1.05 -0.05 13.85
C ASP A 40 2.48 0.40 13.48
N GLY A 41 2.64 1.62 12.98
CA GLY A 41 3.96 2.11 12.57
C GLY A 41 4.16 3.61 12.71
N ASP A 42 5.33 4.08 12.27
CA ASP A 42 5.80 5.44 12.50
C ASP A 42 5.46 6.41 11.35
N PHE A 43 4.81 5.92 10.31
CA PHE A 43 4.44 6.68 9.12
C PHE A 43 2.98 7.11 9.15
N ALA A 44 2.67 8.13 8.35
CA ALA A 44 1.32 8.57 8.08
C ALA A 44 1.21 9.13 6.66
N LEU A 45 -0.01 9.17 6.16
CA LEU A 45 -0.37 9.77 4.89
C LEU A 45 -1.16 11.05 5.16
N TYR A 46 -0.71 12.18 4.61
CA TYR A 46 -1.50 13.39 4.59
C TYR A 46 -2.29 13.43 3.28
N VAL A 47 -3.61 13.60 3.38
CA VAL A 47 -4.53 13.70 2.25
C VAL A 47 -5.00 15.14 2.08
N PHE A 48 -4.83 15.65 0.86
CA PHE A 48 -5.28 16.95 0.40
C PHE A 48 -6.44 16.73 -0.57
N CYS A 49 -7.67 17.06 -0.16
CA CYS A 49 -8.81 17.03 -1.05
C CYS A 49 -8.87 18.35 -1.82
N ASP A 50 -8.61 18.31 -3.12
CA ASP A 50 -8.76 19.44 -4.05
C ASP A 50 -9.85 19.09 -5.06
N ASP A 51 -10.86 19.94 -5.16
CA ASP A 51 -12.03 19.71 -6.03
C ASP A 51 -11.70 19.94 -7.52
N ALA A 52 -10.62 20.65 -7.83
CA ALA A 52 -10.16 20.94 -9.19
C ALA A 52 -8.96 20.09 -9.61
N ALA A 53 -8.04 19.80 -8.69
CA ALA A 53 -6.81 19.05 -8.96
C ALA A 53 -6.86 17.58 -8.49
N GLY A 54 -8.02 17.11 -8.03
CA GLY A 54 -8.19 15.76 -7.51
C GLY A 54 -7.62 15.58 -6.10
N THR A 55 -7.58 14.34 -5.63
CA THR A 55 -7.03 14.06 -4.29
C THR A 55 -5.51 13.94 -4.37
N ASN A 56 -4.78 14.77 -3.64
CA ASN A 56 -3.33 14.71 -3.59
C ASN A 56 -2.88 14.15 -2.23
N VAL A 57 -1.71 13.53 -2.17
CA VAL A 57 -1.20 12.94 -0.92
C VAL A 57 0.30 13.16 -0.74
N ALA A 58 0.73 13.12 0.52
CA ALA A 58 2.15 13.09 0.90
C ALA A 58 2.37 12.13 2.08
N ALA A 59 3.35 11.24 1.96
CA ALA A 59 3.73 10.32 3.03
C ALA A 59 4.75 10.99 3.96
N PHE A 60 4.68 10.76 5.27
CA PHE A 60 5.60 11.38 6.21
C PHE A 60 5.84 10.52 7.45
N VAL A 61 6.94 10.78 8.16
CA VAL A 61 7.21 10.20 9.47
C VAL A 61 6.53 11.06 10.53
N LYS A 62 5.59 10.47 11.29
CA LYS A 62 4.79 11.16 12.30
C LYS A 62 5.61 11.54 13.52
N ASP A 63 6.32 10.57 14.09
CA ASP A 63 7.13 10.73 15.30
C ASP A 63 8.62 10.86 14.99
N TYR A 64 8.96 11.99 14.35
CA TYR A 64 10.33 12.29 13.91
C TYR A 64 11.37 12.23 15.05
N GLY A 65 10.97 12.53 16.30
CA GLY A 65 11.87 12.50 17.46
C GLY A 65 12.48 11.12 17.76
N ARG A 66 11.92 10.04 17.20
CA ARG A 66 12.41 8.66 17.35
C ARG A 66 13.23 8.19 16.12
N TYR A 67 13.10 8.86 14.98
CA TYR A 67 13.65 8.45 13.69
C TYR A 67 14.28 9.63 12.94
N VAL A 68 15.51 9.97 13.28
CA VAL A 68 16.39 10.76 12.41
C VAL A 68 17.24 9.79 11.62
N ARG A 69 16.72 9.29 10.49
CA ARG A 69 17.48 8.43 9.57
C ARG A 69 17.26 8.91 8.14
N PRO A 70 18.34 9.05 7.34
CA PRO A 70 18.19 9.28 5.91
C PRO A 70 17.24 8.25 5.29
N PRO A 71 16.40 8.64 4.32
CA PRO A 71 16.35 9.95 3.66
C PRO A 71 15.59 11.04 4.44
N TYR A 72 14.83 10.71 5.48
CA TYR A 72 14.08 11.71 6.24
C TYR A 72 14.98 12.61 7.07
N ARG A 73 14.80 13.92 6.92
CA ARG A 73 15.51 14.96 7.68
C ARG A 73 14.51 15.92 8.31
N GLU A 74 14.97 16.78 9.21
CA GLU A 74 14.08 17.62 10.02
C GLU A 74 13.26 18.60 9.16
N ALA A 75 13.82 19.05 8.04
CA ALA A 75 13.12 19.86 7.04
C ALA A 75 12.48 19.03 5.90
N GLU A 76 12.79 17.74 5.81
CA GLU A 76 12.43 16.81 4.72
C GLU A 76 11.64 15.64 5.31
N ARG A 77 10.58 15.96 6.06
CA ARG A 77 9.72 14.98 6.73
C ARG A 77 8.64 14.41 5.83
N PHE A 78 8.22 15.21 4.85
CA PHE A 78 7.24 14.82 3.85
C PHE A 78 7.97 14.32 2.62
N TRP A 79 7.51 13.18 2.14
CA TRP A 79 7.86 12.61 0.87
C TRP A 79 6.63 12.70 -0.03
N GLN A 80 6.81 13.26 -1.21
CA GLN A 80 5.78 13.41 -2.22
C GLN A 80 6.45 13.35 -3.59
N ASP A 81 5.80 12.73 -4.54
CA ASP A 81 6.21 12.71 -5.94
C ASP A 81 4.96 12.84 -6.83
N ALA A 82 5.09 13.49 -7.98
CA ALA A 82 3.96 13.70 -8.87
C ALA A 82 3.38 12.38 -9.43
N SER A 83 4.20 11.34 -9.60
CA SER A 83 3.79 10.07 -10.21
C SER A 83 2.79 9.28 -9.37
N TRP A 84 2.94 9.28 -8.04
CA TRP A 84 2.07 8.55 -7.11
C TRP A 84 1.27 9.47 -6.20
N GLY A 85 1.68 10.72 -6.00
CA GLY A 85 1.07 11.65 -5.06
C GLY A 85 -0.07 12.50 -5.61
N THR A 86 -0.39 12.35 -6.91
CA THR A 86 -1.36 13.19 -7.64
C THR A 86 -2.58 12.38 -8.06
N ASP A 87 -3.77 12.97 -7.91
CA ASP A 87 -5.09 12.40 -8.24
C ASP A 87 -5.24 10.94 -7.79
N VAL A 88 -5.05 10.73 -6.48
CA VAL A 88 -5.10 9.43 -5.80
C VAL A 88 -6.55 9.02 -5.57
N LEU A 89 -6.91 7.83 -6.03
CA LEU A 89 -8.24 7.25 -5.83
C LEU A 89 -8.35 6.53 -4.49
N GLY A 90 -7.25 5.97 -4.01
CA GLY A 90 -7.25 5.23 -2.76
C GLY A 90 -5.89 4.68 -2.40
N PHE A 91 -5.80 4.16 -1.17
CA PHE A 91 -4.54 3.65 -0.63
C PHE A 91 -4.75 2.45 0.27
N PHE A 92 -3.69 1.68 0.52
CA PHE A 92 -3.74 0.54 1.42
C PHE A 92 -2.42 0.39 2.19
N TRP A 93 -2.49 0.43 3.51
CA TRP A 93 -1.34 0.14 4.37
C TRP A 93 -1.03 -1.35 4.32
N VAL A 94 0.19 -1.69 3.92
CA VAL A 94 0.64 -3.08 3.93
C VAL A 94 0.85 -3.51 5.39
N PRO A 95 0.13 -4.53 5.89
CA PRO A 95 0.18 -4.88 7.30
C PRO A 95 1.56 -5.29 7.77
N ASN A 96 1.94 -4.82 8.96
CA ASN A 96 3.23 -5.11 9.61
C ASN A 96 4.47 -4.70 8.77
N ARG A 97 4.29 -3.82 7.78
CA ARG A 97 5.34 -3.36 6.87
C ARG A 97 5.29 -1.85 6.76
N ASN A 98 6.45 -1.23 6.58
CA ASN A 98 6.58 0.21 6.32
C ASN A 98 6.38 0.48 4.83
N GLU A 99 5.25 0.01 4.32
CA GLU A 99 4.88 0.06 2.93
C GLU A 99 3.43 0.49 2.75
N LEU A 100 3.20 1.18 1.64
CA LEU A 100 1.90 1.75 1.28
C LEU A 100 1.63 1.49 -0.19
N LEU A 101 0.45 0.96 -0.49
CA LEU A 101 -0.06 0.92 -1.85
C LEU A 101 -0.84 2.20 -2.13
N ILE A 102 -0.61 2.81 -3.29
CA ILE A 102 -1.31 3.99 -3.77
C ILE A 102 -1.85 3.71 -5.16
N LYS A 103 -3.13 3.99 -5.37
CA LYS A 103 -3.78 3.91 -6.68
C LYS A 103 -4.08 5.33 -7.19
N THR A 104 -3.55 5.66 -8.36
CA THR A 104 -3.84 6.94 -9.03
C THR A 104 -4.90 6.80 -10.11
N SER A 105 -5.56 7.90 -10.42
CA SER A 105 -6.52 8.04 -11.51
C SER A 105 -5.84 7.97 -12.88
N PRO A 106 -6.46 7.36 -13.90
CA PRO A 106 -5.94 7.41 -15.27
C PRO A 106 -6.18 8.76 -15.97
N ILE A 107 -7.04 9.63 -15.42
CA ILE A 107 -7.45 10.88 -16.09
C ILE A 107 -6.50 12.04 -15.75
N TYR A 108 -6.26 12.31 -14.46
CA TYR A 108 -5.37 13.39 -14.02
C TYR A 108 -4.16 12.89 -13.21
N GLY A 109 -4.11 11.59 -12.92
CA GLY A 109 -2.95 10.92 -12.37
C GLY A 109 -2.20 10.12 -13.44
N THR A 110 -1.65 8.98 -13.03
CA THR A 110 -0.88 8.07 -13.89
C THR A 110 -1.63 6.77 -14.25
N GLY A 111 -2.80 6.52 -13.65
CA GLY A 111 -3.54 5.27 -13.85
C GLY A 111 -2.80 4.03 -13.34
N THR A 112 -2.04 4.19 -12.26
CA THR A 112 -1.06 3.20 -11.80
C THR A 112 -1.29 2.83 -10.34
N LEU A 113 -1.10 1.55 -10.03
CA LEU A 113 -0.94 1.05 -8.66
C LEU A 113 0.55 1.05 -8.31
N TYR A 114 0.93 1.87 -7.34
CA TYR A 114 2.29 1.95 -6.82
C TYR A 114 2.42 1.25 -5.48
N LEU A 115 3.56 0.61 -5.26
CA LEU A 115 4.08 0.26 -3.94
C LEU A 115 5.13 1.28 -3.52
N LEU A 116 4.94 1.86 -2.35
CA LEU A 116 5.87 2.80 -1.73
C LEU A 116 6.57 2.07 -0.57
N GLU A 117 7.89 2.02 -0.62
CA GLU A 117 8.73 1.64 0.52
C GLU A 117 9.07 2.92 1.30
N LEU A 118 8.42 3.09 2.44
CA LEU A 118 8.41 4.37 3.14
C LEU A 118 9.77 4.68 3.74
N GLU A 119 10.46 3.69 4.32
CA GLU A 119 11.78 3.91 4.94
C GLU A 119 12.84 4.41 3.97
N SER A 120 12.83 3.90 2.73
CA SER A 120 13.81 4.25 1.69
C SER A 120 13.36 5.41 0.80
N GLN A 121 12.11 5.88 0.93
CA GLN A 121 11.46 6.81 -0.01
C GLN A 121 11.56 6.33 -1.48
N THR A 122 11.38 5.03 -1.72
CA THR A 122 11.37 4.47 -3.06
C THR A 122 9.97 4.03 -3.45
N SER A 123 9.60 4.25 -4.71
CA SER A 123 8.33 3.79 -5.27
C SER A 123 8.57 2.81 -6.42
N LYS A 124 7.64 1.86 -6.59
CA LYS A 124 7.61 0.88 -7.67
C LYS A 124 6.20 0.83 -8.25
N ALA A 125 6.06 1.06 -9.55
CA ALA A 125 4.83 0.75 -10.26
C ALA A 125 4.62 -0.77 -10.29
N LEU A 126 3.47 -1.24 -9.82
CA LEU A 126 3.10 -2.65 -9.84
C LEU A 126 2.21 -2.98 -11.03
N TYR A 127 1.37 -2.04 -11.44
CA TYR A 127 0.42 -2.21 -12.53
C TYR A 127 0.00 -0.86 -13.09
N GLU A 128 -0.02 -0.77 -14.41
CA GLU A 128 -0.44 0.42 -15.16
C GLU A 128 -1.61 0.03 -16.06
N SER A 129 -2.65 0.87 -16.10
CA SER A 129 -3.82 0.69 -16.96
C SER A 129 -4.11 1.98 -17.71
N SER A 130 -4.50 1.86 -18.97
CA SER A 130 -5.03 2.98 -19.75
C SER A 130 -6.48 3.32 -19.41
N ASP A 131 -7.20 2.41 -18.77
CA ASP A 131 -8.62 2.51 -18.45
C ASP A 131 -8.86 2.56 -16.94
N GLU A 132 -10.04 3.06 -16.54
CA GLU A 132 -10.46 3.04 -15.14
C GLU A 132 -10.61 1.60 -14.64
N PHE A 133 -9.74 1.20 -13.71
CA PHE A 133 -9.81 -0.10 -13.06
C PHE A 133 -10.08 0.09 -11.58
N CYS A 134 -10.63 -0.93 -10.92
CA CYS A 134 -10.93 -0.94 -9.50
C CYS A 134 -10.13 -2.07 -8.83
N VAL A 135 -9.32 -1.74 -7.82
CA VAL A 135 -8.68 -2.77 -7.00
C VAL A 135 -9.67 -3.16 -5.91
N THR A 136 -10.21 -4.38 -5.99
CA THR A 136 -11.25 -4.86 -5.08
C THR A 136 -10.68 -5.59 -3.88
N ASN A 137 -9.58 -6.32 -4.08
CA ASN A 137 -8.87 -7.05 -3.01
C ASN A 137 -7.36 -6.96 -3.23
N ILE A 138 -6.60 -6.89 -2.14
CA ILE A 138 -5.15 -6.97 -2.15
C ILE A 138 -4.76 -8.15 -1.27
N ASN A 139 -4.03 -9.11 -1.82
CA ASN A 139 -3.46 -10.22 -1.08
C ASN A 139 -1.97 -9.96 -0.84
N VAL A 140 -1.62 -9.79 0.43
CA VAL A 140 -0.24 -9.60 0.85
C VAL A 140 0.27 -10.88 1.49
N GLY A 141 1.37 -11.41 0.95
CA GLY A 141 2.12 -12.50 1.55
C GLY A 141 3.13 -12.03 2.59
N VAL A 142 3.84 -12.98 3.18
CA VAL A 142 4.77 -12.71 4.30
C VAL A 142 5.92 -11.78 3.90
N ASN A 143 6.35 -11.82 2.63
CA ASN A 143 7.53 -11.08 2.15
C ASN A 143 7.23 -10.08 1.02
N ALA A 144 6.03 -10.10 0.45
CA ALA A 144 5.69 -9.30 -0.73
C ALA A 144 4.18 -9.09 -0.82
N VAL A 145 3.76 -8.14 -1.65
CA VAL A 145 2.39 -8.14 -2.17
C VAL A 145 2.32 -9.30 -3.16
N ASP A 146 1.53 -10.32 -2.88
CA ASP A 146 1.49 -11.56 -3.67
C ASP A 146 0.60 -11.39 -4.91
N SER A 147 -0.59 -10.81 -4.71
CA SER A 147 -1.56 -10.58 -5.78
C SER A 147 -2.52 -9.46 -5.42
N PHE A 148 -3.22 -8.94 -6.40
CA PHE A 148 -4.38 -8.08 -6.18
C PHE A 148 -5.44 -8.37 -7.24
N GLU A 149 -6.70 -8.17 -6.88
CA GLU A 149 -7.82 -8.33 -7.79
C GLU A 149 -8.18 -6.98 -8.39
N VAL A 150 -8.24 -6.96 -9.71
CA VAL A 150 -8.62 -5.77 -10.48
C VAL A 150 -9.89 -6.07 -11.24
N SER A 151 -10.90 -5.24 -11.08
CA SER A 151 -12.09 -5.27 -11.90
C SER A 151 -12.21 -4.04 -12.76
N ASP A 152 -12.86 -4.16 -13.92
CA ASP A 152 -13.52 -3.00 -14.51
C ASP A 152 -14.54 -2.52 -13.46
N CYS A 153 -14.59 -1.23 -13.17
CA CYS A 153 -15.39 -0.68 -12.07
C CYS A 153 -16.92 -0.91 -12.24
N SER A 154 -17.32 -1.51 -13.35
CA SER A 154 -18.68 -1.92 -13.70
C SER A 154 -18.96 -3.42 -13.63
N GLU A 155 -17.95 -4.29 -13.50
CA GLU A 155 -18.08 -5.77 -13.56
C GLU A 155 -17.25 -6.50 -12.49
N ALA A 156 -17.40 -7.83 -12.39
CA ALA A 156 -16.61 -8.67 -11.49
C ALA A 156 -15.16 -8.82 -11.97
N GLY A 157 -14.19 -8.78 -11.05
CA GLY A 157 -12.77 -8.61 -11.39
C GLY A 157 -11.98 -9.83 -11.84
N GLU A 158 -10.87 -9.54 -12.51
CA GLU A 158 -9.78 -10.45 -12.85
C GLU A 158 -8.71 -10.40 -11.74
N THR A 159 -8.27 -11.56 -11.26
CA THR A 159 -7.18 -11.65 -10.27
C THR A 159 -5.83 -11.50 -10.99
N LEU A 160 -5.07 -10.46 -10.67
CA LEU A 160 -3.71 -10.26 -11.15
C LEU A 160 -2.70 -10.72 -10.09
N VAL A 161 -1.82 -11.64 -10.47
CA VAL A 161 -0.72 -12.12 -9.63
C VAL A 161 0.53 -11.32 -9.94
N ILE A 162 1.16 -10.73 -8.93
CA ILE A 162 2.43 -10.04 -9.11
C ILE A 162 3.56 -11.08 -9.10
N GLN A 163 4.44 -11.04 -10.09
CA GLN A 163 5.68 -11.83 -10.10
C GLN A 163 6.88 -11.01 -9.63
#